data_AF-A0A7K1TEE5-F1
#
_entry.id   AF-A0A7K1TEE5-F1
#
_cell.length_a   1.000
_cell.length_b   1.000
_cell.length_c   1.000
_cell.angle_alpha   90.00
_cell.angle_beta   90.00
_cell.angle_gamma   90.00
#
_symmetry.space_group_name_H-M   'P 1'
#
loop_
_entity.id
_entity.type
_entity.pdbx_description
1 polymer ?
#
loop_
_entity_poly.entity_id
_entity_poly.type
_entity_poly.pdbx_seq_one_letter_code
_entity_poly.pdbx_strand_id
1 'polypeptide(L)'
;MNIFQLFSDLERVDPEVYGRFDSRRRVFKYLGSTGKAITAATLPTLLSGLFQKAYGQTTAITADVQAVLNLALSLEYLELYYYQAGLNANILSSSDNVAFTAIRDDERGHVNALRAVLGSAAIADPTAAAFDYTAGANRLTPFASSTNFLALAQAFEDTGVRAYKGAIPALINNKDLLTAAFNIHSVEARHSSHIRTLRRGGVTAAADAPSANTLATKPKSWISQRDNNGPLPALTASVYGAGTTTAYPAEDNTVQVGINTQSNSSSPGAGLVLTSIAATEAFDEPLDPAKVKAIALNFVASGNLKGLFV
;
A
#
# COMPACT_ATOMS: atom_id res chain seq x y z
N MET A 1 -4.98 0.32 -47.59
CA MET A 1 -4.37 0.83 -46.34
C MET A 1 -3.13 0.00 -46.08
N ASN A 2 -1.94 0.62 -46.11
CA ASN A 2 -0.68 -0.10 -46.00
C ASN A 2 -0.32 -0.26 -44.52
N ILE A 3 -0.53 -1.46 -43.99
CA ILE A 3 -0.34 -1.75 -42.57
C ILE A 3 1.11 -1.52 -42.12
N PHE A 4 2.08 -1.67 -43.02
CA PHE A 4 3.50 -1.41 -42.73
C PHE A 4 3.80 0.09 -42.57
N GLN A 5 3.05 0.95 -43.28
CA GLN A 5 3.13 2.40 -43.13
C GLN A 5 2.50 2.84 -41.80
N LEU A 6 1.42 2.18 -41.37
CA LEU A 6 0.79 2.44 -40.07
C LEU A 6 1.75 2.16 -38.89
N PHE A 7 2.57 1.11 -38.97
CA PHE A 7 3.55 0.80 -37.91
C PHE A 7 4.72 1.77 -37.89
N SER A 8 5.21 2.21 -39.06
CA SER A 8 6.25 3.23 -39.15
C SER A 8 5.77 4.60 -38.64
N ASP A 9 4.51 4.95 -38.90
CA ASP A 9 3.90 6.18 -38.40
C ASP A 9 3.66 6.14 -36.89
N LEU A 10 3.32 4.96 -36.33
CA LEU A 10 3.22 4.74 -34.87
C LEU A 10 4.59 4.82 -34.17
N GLU A 11 5.63 4.24 -34.75
CA GLU A 11 7.01 4.29 -34.24
C GLU A 11 7.58 5.72 -34.23
N ARG A 12 7.21 6.54 -35.23
CA ARG A 12 7.61 7.94 -35.32
C ARG A 12 6.93 8.84 -34.27
N VAL A 13 5.74 8.45 -33.79
CA VAL A 13 4.93 9.22 -32.84
C VAL A 13 5.14 8.75 -31.39
N ASP A 14 5.41 7.46 -31.16
CA ASP A 14 5.72 6.90 -29.83
C ASP A 14 6.77 5.76 -29.95
N PRO A 15 8.07 6.07 -29.75
CA PRO A 15 9.15 5.07 -29.79
C PRO A 15 9.01 3.96 -28.74
N GLU A 16 8.21 4.15 -27.69
CA GLU A 16 8.02 3.19 -26.59
C GLU A 16 6.80 2.27 -26.77
N VAL A 17 6.03 2.42 -27.86
CA VAL A 17 4.83 1.60 -28.15
C VAL A 17 5.10 0.11 -27.98
N TYR A 18 6.22 -0.39 -28.51
CA TYR A 18 6.58 -1.81 -28.38
C TYR A 18 6.88 -2.22 -26.94
N GLY A 19 7.53 -1.36 -26.14
CA GLY A 19 7.79 -1.63 -24.72
C GLY A 19 6.51 -1.71 -23.87
N ARG A 20 5.46 -0.96 -24.25
CA ARG A 20 4.14 -0.98 -23.61
C ARG A 20 3.33 -2.23 -23.98
N PHE A 21 3.49 -2.75 -25.20
CA PHE A 21 2.84 -3.99 -25.64
C PHE A 21 3.61 -5.25 -25.20
N ASP A 22 4.92 -5.16 -24.96
CA ASP A 22 5.75 -6.31 -24.59
C ASP A 22 5.51 -6.80 -23.14
N SER A 23 5.19 -5.90 -22.21
CA SER A 23 4.83 -6.28 -20.82
C SER A 23 3.53 -7.08 -20.76
N ARG A 24 2.48 -6.65 -21.48
CA ARG A 24 1.20 -7.36 -21.58
C ARG A 24 1.33 -8.65 -22.39
N ARG A 25 2.13 -8.66 -23.46
CA ARG A 25 2.38 -9.84 -24.28
C ARG A 25 3.23 -10.90 -23.59
N ARG A 26 4.13 -10.52 -22.67
CA ARG A 26 4.87 -11.46 -21.80
C ARG A 26 3.91 -12.30 -20.97
N VAL A 27 2.93 -11.68 -20.32
CA VAL A 27 1.91 -12.40 -19.51
C VAL A 27 1.16 -13.43 -20.35
N PHE A 28 0.72 -13.07 -21.57
CA PHE A 28 0.02 -14.00 -22.46
C PHE A 28 0.92 -15.06 -23.13
N LYS A 29 2.21 -14.80 -23.34
CA LYS A 29 3.18 -15.81 -23.80
C LYS A 29 3.43 -16.90 -22.75
N TYR A 30 3.35 -16.57 -21.46
CA TYR A 30 3.48 -17.54 -20.37
C TYR A 30 2.18 -18.30 -20.06
N LEU A 31 1.01 -17.67 -20.26
CA LEU A 31 -0.29 -18.36 -20.23
C LEU A 31 -0.44 -19.35 -21.41
N GLY A 32 0.07 -19.01 -22.59
CA GLY A 32 -0.01 -19.87 -23.78
C GLY A 32 0.93 -21.09 -23.75
N SER A 33 2.00 -21.06 -22.95
CA SER A 33 2.98 -22.16 -22.86
C SER A 33 2.75 -23.12 -21.69
N THR A 34 1.82 -22.83 -20.78
CA THR A 34 1.54 -23.64 -19.58
C THR A 34 0.07 -24.07 -19.55
N GLY A 35 -0.33 -24.95 -20.46
CA GLY A 35 -1.72 -25.41 -20.64
C GLY A 35 -2.27 -26.36 -19.57
N LYS A 36 -2.07 -26.10 -18.27
CA LYS A 36 -2.69 -26.88 -17.19
C LYS A 36 -3.27 -25.96 -16.11
N ALA A 37 -4.48 -26.28 -15.67
CA ALA A 37 -5.38 -25.49 -14.84
C ALA A 37 -4.68 -24.62 -13.75
N ILE A 38 -4.79 -23.30 -13.91
CA ILE A 38 -4.38 -22.31 -12.89
C ILE A 38 -5.50 -22.26 -11.84
N THR A 39 -5.16 -22.58 -10.58
CA THR A 39 -6.06 -22.40 -9.43
C THR A 39 -5.63 -21.16 -8.63
N ALA A 40 -6.55 -20.54 -7.89
CA ALA A 40 -6.28 -19.34 -7.08
C ALA A 40 -5.04 -19.49 -6.16
N ALA A 41 -4.83 -20.69 -5.61
CA ALA A 41 -3.70 -21.02 -4.73
C ALA A 41 -2.33 -21.04 -5.44
N THR A 42 -2.28 -21.11 -6.77
CA THR A 42 -1.05 -21.17 -7.56
C THR A 42 -0.64 -19.84 -8.17
N LEU A 43 -1.46 -18.78 -8.02
CA LEU A 43 -1.10 -17.44 -8.48
C LEU A 43 0.12 -16.86 -7.78
N PRO A 44 0.29 -16.98 -6.45
CA PRO A 44 1.47 -16.41 -5.78
C PRO A 44 2.79 -17.05 -6.24
N THR A 45 2.78 -18.38 -6.48
CA THR A 45 3.96 -19.12 -6.97
C THR A 45 4.22 -18.91 -8.45
N LEU A 46 3.18 -18.77 -9.28
CA LEU A 46 3.30 -18.40 -10.69
C LEU A 46 3.86 -16.97 -10.84
N LEU A 47 3.41 -16.03 -10.01
CA LEU A 47 4.01 -14.69 -9.92
C LEU A 47 5.50 -14.80 -9.54
N SER A 48 5.85 -15.60 -8.53
CA SER A 48 7.24 -15.86 -8.11
C SER A 48 8.14 -16.35 -9.25
N GLY A 49 7.67 -17.28 -10.08
CA GLY A 49 8.41 -17.79 -11.23
C GLY A 49 8.64 -16.77 -12.36
N LEU A 50 7.75 -15.77 -12.49
CA LEU A 50 7.94 -14.65 -13.42
C LEU A 50 9.08 -13.73 -12.95
N PHE A 51 9.26 -13.56 -11.65
CA PHE A 51 10.34 -12.75 -11.08
C PHE A 51 11.73 -13.40 -11.27
N GLN A 52 11.84 -14.73 -11.21
CA GLN A 52 13.14 -15.42 -11.27
C GLN A 52 13.84 -15.41 -12.63
N LYS A 53 13.11 -15.35 -13.76
CA LYS A 53 13.72 -15.39 -15.10
C LYS A 53 13.96 -14.03 -15.74
N ALA A 54 13.31 -12.96 -15.25
CA ALA A 54 13.62 -11.58 -15.62
C ALA A 54 14.87 -11.04 -14.88
N TYR A 55 15.18 -11.60 -13.71
CA TYR A 55 16.30 -11.16 -12.86
C TYR A 55 17.68 -11.72 -13.21
N GLY A 56 17.77 -12.67 -14.15
CA GLY A 56 19.04 -13.27 -14.56
C GLY A 56 19.95 -12.35 -15.38
N GLN A 57 19.47 -11.16 -15.80
CA GLN A 57 20.24 -10.23 -16.60
C GLN A 57 19.86 -8.77 -16.31
N THR A 58 20.84 -8.05 -15.75
CA THR A 58 21.13 -6.61 -15.87
C THR A 58 20.65 -5.63 -14.77
N THR A 59 21.66 -4.94 -14.23
CA THR A 59 21.70 -3.80 -13.30
C THR A 59 21.56 -4.15 -11.81
N ALA A 60 22.66 -4.00 -11.07
CA ALA A 60 22.63 -4.02 -9.61
C ALA A 60 21.57 -3.04 -9.09
N ILE A 61 20.74 -3.49 -8.14
CA ILE A 61 19.79 -2.63 -7.45
C ILE A 61 20.57 -1.45 -6.84
N THR A 62 20.18 -0.22 -7.15
CA THR A 62 20.85 0.96 -6.59
C THR A 62 20.63 1.00 -5.08
N ALA A 63 21.51 1.68 -4.34
CA ALA A 63 21.37 1.82 -2.89
C ALA A 63 20.01 2.40 -2.48
N ASP A 64 19.49 3.37 -3.25
CA ASP A 64 18.19 4.00 -2.99
C ASP A 64 17.03 3.02 -3.18
N VAL A 65 17.04 2.24 -4.27
CA VAL A 65 16.01 1.21 -4.51
C VAL A 65 16.09 0.13 -3.44
N GLN A 66 17.29 -0.30 -3.07
CA GLN A 66 17.48 -1.28 -1.99
C GLN A 66 16.94 -0.75 -0.66
N ALA A 67 17.18 0.52 -0.33
CA ALA A 67 16.69 1.14 0.90
C ALA A 67 15.16 1.22 0.93
N VAL A 68 14.54 1.61 -0.19
CA VAL A 68 13.08 1.65 -0.35
C VAL A 68 12.45 0.27 -0.21
N LEU A 69 13.02 -0.75 -0.85
CA LEU A 69 12.50 -2.12 -0.79
C LEU A 69 12.68 -2.75 0.60
N ASN A 70 13.78 -2.45 1.30
CA ASN A 70 13.97 -2.92 2.69
C ASN A 70 13.07 -2.16 3.68
N LEU A 71 12.73 -0.90 3.41
CA LEU A 71 11.73 -0.18 4.18
C LEU A 71 10.35 -0.82 4.01
N ALA A 72 9.93 -1.09 2.76
CA ALA A 72 8.71 -1.83 2.47
C ALA A 72 8.71 -3.19 3.19
N LEU A 73 9.79 -3.97 3.05
CA LEU A 73 9.91 -5.28 3.71
C LEU A 73 9.80 -5.19 5.25
N SER A 74 10.28 -4.10 5.85
CA SER A 74 10.12 -3.88 7.29
C SER A 74 8.67 -3.61 7.69
N LEU A 75 7.91 -2.89 6.86
CA LEU A 75 6.46 -2.67 7.06
C LEU A 75 5.67 -3.98 6.88
N GLU A 76 5.97 -4.76 5.84
CA GLU A 76 5.32 -6.06 5.63
C GLU A 76 5.52 -7.00 6.82
N TYR A 77 6.70 -7.00 7.45
CA TYR A 77 6.91 -7.75 8.69
C TYR A 77 6.10 -7.19 9.86
N LEU A 78 6.02 -5.86 10.01
CA LEU A 78 5.22 -5.21 11.04
C LEU A 78 3.76 -5.66 10.95
N GLU A 79 3.18 -5.66 9.75
CA GLU A 79 1.80 -6.06 9.46
C GLU A 79 1.59 -7.58 9.57
N LEU A 80 2.47 -8.38 8.97
CA LEU A 80 2.42 -9.84 9.04
C LEU A 80 2.34 -10.35 10.50
N TYR A 81 3.21 -9.83 11.37
CA TYR A 81 3.22 -10.24 12.78
C TYR A 81 2.06 -9.62 13.57
N TYR A 82 1.55 -8.46 13.15
CA TYR A 82 0.39 -7.83 13.77
C TYR A 82 -0.86 -8.68 13.55
N TYR A 83 -1.10 -9.11 12.31
CA TYR A 83 -2.25 -9.93 11.97
C TYR A 83 -2.17 -11.34 12.57
N GLN A 84 -0.98 -11.93 12.66
CA GLN A 84 -0.79 -13.18 13.41
C GLN A 84 -1.18 -13.02 14.89
N ALA A 85 -0.73 -11.94 15.55
CA ALA A 85 -1.07 -11.67 16.95
C ALA A 85 -2.58 -11.44 17.14
N GLY A 86 -3.22 -10.68 16.23
CA GLY A 86 -4.67 -10.43 16.26
C GLY A 86 -5.51 -11.69 16.11
N LEU A 87 -5.16 -12.57 15.17
CA LEU A 87 -5.84 -13.86 14.97
C LEU A 87 -5.71 -14.76 16.21
N ASN A 88 -4.54 -14.76 16.87
CA ASN A 88 -4.31 -15.53 18.08
C ASN A 88 -5.03 -14.98 19.33
N ALA A 89 -5.38 -13.69 19.34
CA ALA A 89 -6.03 -13.04 20.47
C ALA A 89 -7.51 -13.43 20.63
N ASN A 90 -8.12 -14.10 19.65
CA ASN A 90 -9.53 -14.52 19.65
C ASN A 90 -10.53 -13.38 19.89
N ILE A 91 -10.21 -12.17 19.40
CA ILE A 91 -11.03 -10.96 19.52
C ILE A 91 -11.96 -10.72 18.32
N LEU A 92 -11.81 -11.50 17.25
CA LEU A 92 -12.50 -11.34 15.98
C LEU A 92 -13.68 -12.31 15.84
N SER A 93 -14.70 -11.91 15.09
CA SER A 93 -15.79 -12.82 14.72
C SER A 93 -15.29 -13.93 13.78
N SER A 94 -16.07 -15.00 13.59
CA SER A 94 -15.69 -16.08 12.66
C SER A 94 -15.54 -15.59 11.22
N SER A 95 -16.38 -14.67 10.76
CA SER A 95 -16.26 -14.08 9.42
C SER A 95 -15.04 -13.18 9.30
N ASP A 96 -14.75 -12.39 10.33
CA ASP A 96 -13.57 -11.51 10.32
C ASP A 96 -12.28 -12.34 10.38
N ASN A 97 -12.26 -13.45 11.11
CA ASN A 97 -11.12 -14.37 11.13
C ASN A 97 -10.77 -14.90 9.73
N VAL A 98 -11.77 -15.18 8.89
CA VAL A 98 -11.51 -15.60 7.50
C VAL A 98 -10.85 -14.47 6.70
N ALA A 99 -11.36 -13.25 6.83
CA ALA A 99 -10.81 -12.09 6.14
C ALA A 99 -9.37 -11.77 6.61
N PHE A 100 -9.12 -11.70 7.92
CA PHE A 100 -7.80 -11.41 8.45
C PHE A 100 -6.80 -12.55 8.27
N THR A 101 -7.27 -13.80 8.11
CA THR A 101 -6.42 -14.92 7.68
C THR A 101 -5.90 -14.67 6.26
N ALA A 102 -6.76 -14.22 5.34
CA ALA A 102 -6.39 -13.90 3.97
C ALA A 102 -5.42 -12.71 3.92
N ILE A 103 -5.72 -11.60 4.60
CA ILE A 103 -4.83 -10.43 4.69
C ILE A 103 -3.45 -10.84 5.20
N ARG A 104 -3.39 -11.59 6.31
CA ARG A 104 -2.13 -12.11 6.88
C ARG A 104 -1.35 -13.01 5.90
N ASP A 105 -2.04 -13.76 5.04
CA ASP A 105 -1.40 -14.60 4.02
C ASP A 105 -0.91 -13.76 2.82
N ASP A 106 -1.63 -12.68 2.47
CA ASP A 106 -1.18 -11.69 1.49
C ASP A 106 0.09 -10.96 1.98
N GLU A 107 0.16 -10.53 3.26
CA GLU A 107 1.39 -9.94 3.83
C GLU A 107 2.59 -10.89 3.76
N ARG A 108 2.35 -12.18 4.00
CA ARG A 108 3.41 -13.19 3.83
C ARG A 108 3.84 -13.29 2.37
N GLY A 109 2.89 -13.17 1.44
CA GLY A 109 3.15 -13.09 0.01
C GLY A 109 4.03 -11.89 -0.35
N HIS A 110 3.73 -10.72 0.19
CA HIS A 110 4.51 -9.49 0.00
C HIS A 110 5.94 -9.62 0.55
N VAL A 111 6.10 -10.11 1.79
CA VAL A 111 7.42 -10.44 2.38
C VAL A 111 8.21 -11.35 1.43
N ASN A 112 7.60 -12.43 0.96
CA ASN A 112 8.28 -13.38 0.07
C ASN A 112 8.70 -12.74 -1.26
N ALA A 113 7.83 -11.92 -1.85
CA ALA A 113 8.11 -11.22 -3.10
C ALA A 113 9.28 -10.22 -2.94
N LEU A 114 9.25 -9.39 -1.90
CA LEU A 114 10.31 -8.42 -1.61
C LEU A 114 11.65 -9.10 -1.32
N ARG A 115 11.63 -10.18 -0.52
CA ARG A 115 12.84 -10.97 -0.25
C ARG A 115 13.41 -11.61 -1.52
N ALA A 116 12.56 -12.11 -2.42
CA ALA A 116 13.01 -12.68 -3.68
C ALA A 116 13.69 -11.62 -4.56
N VAL A 117 13.15 -10.41 -4.60
CA VAL A 117 13.73 -9.25 -5.32
C VAL A 117 15.05 -8.80 -4.70
N LEU A 118 15.10 -8.68 -3.38
CA LEU A 118 16.27 -8.19 -2.64
C LEU A 118 17.40 -9.21 -2.55
N GLY A 119 17.10 -10.51 -2.61
CA GLY A 119 18.10 -11.57 -2.48
C GLY A 119 18.91 -11.44 -1.18
N SER A 120 20.24 -11.43 -1.30
CA SER A 120 21.14 -11.25 -0.16
C SER A 120 21.11 -9.85 0.47
N ALA A 121 20.51 -8.87 -0.21
CA ALA A 121 20.35 -7.52 0.30
C ALA A 121 19.10 -7.35 1.19
N ALA A 122 18.29 -8.40 1.34
CA ALA A 122 17.11 -8.37 2.20
C ALA A 122 17.50 -8.33 3.67
N ILE A 123 16.82 -7.49 4.46
CA ILE A 123 16.93 -7.59 5.92
C ILE A 123 16.56 -8.99 6.40
N ALA A 124 17.17 -9.41 7.50
CA ALA A 124 16.78 -10.62 8.19
C ALA A 124 15.34 -10.49 8.71
N ASP A 125 14.62 -11.61 8.80
CA ASP A 125 13.33 -11.63 9.49
C ASP A 125 13.52 -11.16 10.94
N PRO A 126 12.88 -10.05 11.34
CA PRO A 126 13.06 -9.51 12.67
C PRO A 126 12.35 -10.34 13.76
N THR A 127 11.45 -11.24 13.38
CA THR A 127 10.53 -12.00 14.24
C THR A 127 9.51 -11.14 14.98
N ALA A 128 8.42 -11.75 15.45
CA ALA A 128 7.38 -11.06 16.23
C ALA A 128 7.93 -10.31 17.45
N ALA A 129 9.01 -10.80 18.07
CA ALA A 129 9.60 -10.19 19.26
C ALA A 129 10.25 -8.82 19.01
N ALA A 130 10.45 -8.43 17.75
CA ALA A 130 10.98 -7.12 17.41
C ALA A 130 9.93 -5.99 17.45
N PHE A 131 8.64 -6.33 17.62
CA PHE A 131 7.54 -5.38 17.56
C PHE A 131 6.84 -5.22 18.92
N ASP A 132 6.38 -4.02 19.20
CA ASP A 132 5.55 -3.66 20.35
C ASP A 132 4.33 -2.85 19.90
N TYR A 133 3.21 -3.54 19.70
CA TYR A 133 1.96 -2.93 19.26
C TYR A 133 1.25 -2.10 20.34
N THR A 134 1.77 -2.09 21.57
CA THR A 134 1.27 -1.22 22.65
C THR A 134 1.76 0.22 22.53
N ALA A 135 2.61 0.49 21.52
CA ALA A 135 3.24 1.76 21.24
C ALA A 135 4.11 2.30 22.39
N GLY A 136 4.75 1.38 23.13
CA GLY A 136 5.51 1.64 24.35
C GLY A 136 4.61 2.00 25.53
N ALA A 137 4.97 1.51 26.72
CA ALA A 137 4.31 1.85 27.99
C ALA A 137 2.78 1.64 28.01
N ASN A 138 2.26 0.65 27.28
CA ASN A 138 0.83 0.31 27.24
C ASN A 138 -0.08 1.47 26.80
N ARG A 139 0.40 2.39 25.96
CA ARG A 139 -0.42 3.47 25.40
C ARG A 139 -1.56 2.96 24.53
N LEU A 140 -1.39 1.78 23.94
CA LEU A 140 -2.41 1.06 23.18
C LEU A 140 -2.65 -0.33 23.75
N THR A 141 -3.87 -0.82 23.55
CA THR A 141 -4.28 -2.20 23.84
C THR A 141 -4.92 -2.81 22.58
N PRO A 142 -4.14 -2.99 21.50
CA PRO A 142 -4.68 -3.37 20.18
C PRO A 142 -5.40 -4.71 20.20
N PHE A 143 -5.02 -5.62 21.09
CA PHE A 143 -5.60 -6.96 21.18
C PHE A 143 -6.63 -7.12 22.30
N ALA A 144 -7.12 -6.02 22.88
CA ALA A 144 -8.15 -6.08 23.92
C ALA A 144 -9.58 -6.19 23.36
N SER A 145 -9.79 -5.78 22.11
CA SER A 145 -11.08 -5.85 21.42
C SER A 145 -10.90 -5.78 19.90
N SER A 146 -11.87 -6.27 19.14
CA SER A 146 -11.89 -6.09 17.68
C SER A 146 -11.84 -4.62 17.28
N THR A 147 -12.48 -3.72 18.03
CA THR A 147 -12.45 -2.27 17.76
C THR A 147 -11.04 -1.70 17.84
N ASN A 148 -10.27 -2.06 18.87
CA ASN A 148 -8.89 -1.59 19.04
C ASN A 148 -7.97 -2.19 17.97
N PHE A 149 -8.20 -3.45 17.62
CA PHE A 149 -7.45 -4.13 16.57
C PHE A 149 -7.69 -3.45 15.21
N LEU A 150 -8.94 -3.28 14.82
CA LEU A 150 -9.29 -2.63 13.55
C LEU A 150 -8.80 -1.17 13.49
N ALA A 151 -8.80 -0.46 14.61
CA ALA A 151 -8.26 0.90 14.69
C ALA A 151 -6.77 0.95 14.36
N LEU A 152 -5.95 0.06 14.93
CA LEU A 152 -4.52 0.05 14.62
C LEU A 152 -4.24 -0.55 13.24
N ALA A 153 -5.00 -1.57 12.81
CA ALA A 153 -4.92 -2.14 11.46
C ALA A 153 -5.10 -1.06 10.37
N GLN A 154 -6.10 -0.18 10.51
CA GLN A 154 -6.30 0.93 9.56
C GLN A 154 -5.05 1.80 9.45
N ALA A 155 -4.40 2.12 10.57
CA ALA A 155 -3.23 3.00 10.57
C ALA A 155 -2.01 2.35 9.90
N PHE A 156 -1.83 1.03 10.02
CA PHE A 156 -0.77 0.30 9.33
C PHE A 156 -1.01 0.29 7.83
N GLU A 157 -2.18 -0.17 7.39
CA GLU A 157 -2.52 -0.24 5.97
C GLU A 157 -2.45 1.12 5.28
N ASP A 158 -2.98 2.17 5.91
CA ASP A 158 -2.88 3.52 5.36
C ASP A 158 -1.41 3.99 5.29
N THR A 159 -0.58 3.62 6.28
CA THR A 159 0.87 3.91 6.22
C THR A 159 1.52 3.14 5.06
N GLY A 160 1.19 1.87 4.88
CA GLY A 160 1.69 1.01 3.79
C GLY A 160 1.31 1.56 2.41
N VAL A 161 0.03 1.87 2.18
CA VAL A 161 -0.48 2.49 0.95
C VAL A 161 0.31 3.77 0.61
N ARG A 162 0.44 4.69 1.58
CA ARG A 162 1.16 5.95 1.38
C ARG A 162 2.66 5.75 1.19
N ALA A 163 3.27 4.76 1.86
CA ALA A 163 4.69 4.42 1.71
C ALA A 163 4.99 3.85 0.32
N TYR A 164 4.19 2.91 -0.18
CA TYR A 164 4.34 2.37 -1.53
C TYR A 164 4.17 3.45 -2.61
N LYS A 165 3.21 4.37 -2.42
CA LYS A 165 3.07 5.51 -3.33
C LYS A 165 4.28 6.45 -3.26
N GLY A 166 4.80 6.70 -2.06
CA GLY A 166 6.00 7.51 -1.86
C GLY A 166 7.29 6.90 -2.37
N ALA A 167 7.34 5.58 -2.54
CA ALA A 167 8.45 4.84 -3.14
C ALA A 167 8.56 5.02 -4.66
N ILE A 168 7.47 5.42 -5.35
CA ILE A 168 7.39 5.49 -6.82
C ILE A 168 8.55 6.26 -7.46
N PRO A 169 8.97 7.45 -6.98
CA PRO A 169 10.06 8.22 -7.60
C PRO A 169 11.38 7.44 -7.67
N ALA A 170 11.69 6.60 -6.67
CA ALA A 170 12.89 5.78 -6.65
C ALA A 170 12.79 4.59 -7.63
N LEU A 171 11.58 4.12 -7.92
CA LEU A 171 11.31 2.95 -8.74
C LEU A 171 11.01 3.28 -10.21
N ILE A 172 10.79 4.55 -10.56
CA ILE A 172 10.25 4.96 -11.87
C ILE A 172 11.08 4.47 -13.06
N ASN A 173 12.39 4.33 -12.88
CA ASN A 173 13.32 3.87 -13.92
C ASN A 173 13.43 2.34 -14.02
N ASN A 174 12.87 1.59 -13.07
CA ASN A 174 12.82 0.14 -13.09
C ASN A 174 11.36 -0.32 -13.24
N LYS A 175 10.92 -0.46 -14.50
CA LYS A 175 9.52 -0.78 -14.85
C LYS A 175 9.02 -2.07 -14.21
N ASP A 176 9.88 -3.07 -14.01
CA ASP A 176 9.51 -4.34 -13.38
C ASP A 176 9.27 -4.17 -11.88
N LEU A 177 10.17 -3.49 -11.17
CA LEU A 177 9.99 -3.17 -9.75
C LEU A 177 8.81 -2.23 -9.51
N LEU A 178 8.64 -1.24 -10.39
CA LEU A 178 7.51 -0.32 -10.33
C LEU A 178 6.18 -1.08 -10.48
N THR A 179 6.11 -2.02 -11.43
CA THR A 179 4.92 -2.86 -11.62
C THR A 179 4.65 -3.74 -10.40
N ALA A 180 5.69 -4.34 -9.82
CA ALA A 180 5.56 -5.14 -8.61
C ALA A 180 5.05 -4.31 -7.42
N ALA A 181 5.65 -3.14 -7.19
CA ALA A 181 5.25 -2.22 -6.13
C ALA A 181 3.80 -1.74 -6.29
N PHE A 182 3.35 -1.43 -7.51
CA PHE A 182 1.94 -1.06 -7.75
C PHE A 182 0.95 -2.20 -7.52
N ASN A 183 1.34 -3.45 -7.80
CA ASN A 183 0.48 -4.59 -7.52
C ASN A 183 0.29 -4.78 -6.00
N ILE A 184 1.38 -4.68 -5.22
CA ILE A 184 1.31 -4.75 -3.75
C ILE A 184 0.49 -3.58 -3.21
N HIS A 185 0.80 -2.35 -3.63
CA HIS A 185 0.04 -1.15 -3.27
C HIS A 185 -1.47 -1.29 -3.49
N SER A 186 -1.88 -1.92 -4.60
CA SER A 186 -3.30 -2.17 -4.89
C SER A 186 -3.94 -3.19 -3.95
N VAL A 187 -3.17 -4.14 -3.42
CA VAL A 187 -3.62 -5.09 -2.39
C VAL A 187 -3.75 -4.38 -1.05
N GLU A 188 -2.77 -3.58 -0.61
CA GLU A 188 -2.87 -2.78 0.63
C GLU A 188 -4.06 -1.83 0.61
N ALA A 189 -4.33 -1.19 -0.54
CA ALA A 189 -5.50 -0.33 -0.67
C ALA A 189 -6.82 -1.09 -0.46
N ARG A 190 -6.87 -2.38 -0.84
CA ARG A 190 -8.04 -3.24 -0.58
C ARG A 190 -8.11 -3.67 0.88
N HIS A 191 -6.97 -3.95 1.52
CA HIS A 191 -6.90 -4.23 2.96
C HIS A 191 -7.41 -3.04 3.76
N SER A 192 -6.87 -1.83 3.52
CA SER A 192 -7.34 -0.58 4.14
C SER A 192 -8.85 -0.39 3.95
N SER A 193 -9.35 -0.51 2.72
CA SER A 193 -10.77 -0.36 2.41
C SER A 193 -11.65 -1.39 3.14
N HIS A 194 -11.20 -2.64 3.22
CA HIS A 194 -11.89 -3.69 3.96
C HIS A 194 -11.94 -3.40 5.46
N ILE A 195 -10.80 -3.05 6.07
CA ILE A 195 -10.71 -2.71 7.49
C ILE A 195 -11.59 -1.51 7.83
N ARG A 196 -11.52 -0.43 7.03
CA ARG A 196 -12.40 0.74 7.16
C ARG A 196 -13.87 0.37 7.06
N THR A 197 -14.20 -0.60 6.20
CA THR A 197 -15.55 -1.16 6.09
C THR A 197 -16.00 -1.89 7.35
N LEU A 198 -15.17 -2.72 7.94
CA LEU A 198 -15.48 -3.36 9.21
C LEU A 198 -15.66 -2.34 10.34
N ARG A 199 -14.78 -1.33 10.43
CA ARG A 199 -14.83 -0.28 11.47
C ARG A 199 -16.13 0.50 11.49
N ARG A 200 -16.73 0.76 10.32
CA ARG A 200 -18.02 1.47 10.24
C ARG A 200 -19.25 0.58 10.42
N GLY A 201 -19.08 -0.73 10.66
CA GLY A 201 -20.17 -1.67 10.88
C GLY A 201 -20.52 -2.55 9.68
N GLY A 202 -19.59 -2.72 8.73
CA GLY A 202 -19.74 -3.60 7.57
C GLY A 202 -20.40 -2.94 6.35
N VAL A 203 -20.62 -3.74 5.31
CA VAL A 203 -21.14 -3.29 4.00
C VAL A 203 -22.58 -2.76 4.06
N THR A 204 -23.35 -3.13 5.09
CA THR A 204 -24.74 -2.71 5.28
C THR A 204 -24.89 -1.42 6.08
N ALA A 205 -23.82 -0.90 6.69
CA ALA A 205 -23.86 0.38 7.38
C ALA A 205 -24.01 1.51 6.35
N ALA A 206 -24.97 2.43 6.55
CA ALA A 206 -25.22 3.57 5.67
C ALA A 206 -24.02 4.53 5.66
N ALA A 207 -23.04 4.24 4.82
CA ALA A 207 -21.68 4.80 4.86
C ALA A 207 -21.55 6.18 4.17
N ASP A 208 -22.53 6.57 3.37
CA ASP A 208 -22.46 7.77 2.53
C ASP A 208 -23.20 8.98 3.10
N ALA A 209 -23.73 8.90 4.34
CA ALA A 209 -24.36 10.04 5.00
C ALA A 209 -23.28 10.86 5.78
N PRO A 210 -22.98 12.11 5.37
CA PRO A 210 -21.96 12.95 6.02
C PRO A 210 -22.20 13.22 7.51
N SER A 211 -23.40 12.99 8.02
CA SER A 211 -23.78 13.22 9.42
C SER A 211 -23.69 11.98 10.34
N ALA A 212 -23.40 10.79 9.80
CA ALA A 212 -23.36 9.54 10.57
C ALA A 212 -21.93 9.03 10.86
N ASN A 213 -20.92 9.69 10.28
CA ASN A 213 -19.52 9.30 10.29
C ASN A 213 -18.67 10.37 11.01
N THR A 214 -18.03 10.01 12.12
CA THR A 214 -17.09 10.89 12.85
C THR A 214 -15.66 10.89 12.27
N LEU A 215 -15.46 10.14 11.18
CA LEU A 215 -14.21 9.72 10.52
C LEU A 215 -13.28 8.90 11.42
N ALA A 216 -13.03 9.37 12.64
CA ALA A 216 -12.23 8.67 13.62
C ALA A 216 -12.82 7.31 14.06
N THR A 217 -14.14 7.20 14.26
CA THR A 217 -14.76 5.93 14.73
C THR A 217 -15.55 5.16 13.68
N LYS A 218 -15.99 5.79 12.58
CA LYS A 218 -16.81 5.14 11.54
C LYS A 218 -16.37 5.50 10.11
N PRO A 219 -15.09 5.39 9.77
CA PRO A 219 -14.46 5.96 8.58
C PRO A 219 -15.15 5.55 7.27
N LYS A 220 -14.95 6.37 6.22
CA LYS A 220 -15.27 5.94 4.84
C LYS A 220 -14.35 4.80 4.41
N SER A 221 -14.71 4.07 3.34
CA SER A 221 -13.82 3.03 2.76
C SER A 221 -12.53 3.57 2.17
N TRP A 222 -12.43 4.89 2.01
CA TRP A 222 -11.26 5.61 1.54
C TRP A 222 -10.92 6.70 2.55
N ILE A 223 -9.74 7.31 2.41
CA ILE A 223 -9.32 8.44 3.23
C ILE A 223 -10.17 9.67 2.85
N SER A 224 -10.60 10.43 3.85
CA SER A 224 -11.35 11.67 3.66
C SER A 224 -10.67 12.78 4.45
N GLN A 225 -10.07 13.75 3.75
CA GLN A 225 -9.17 14.73 4.36
C GLN A 225 -8.13 14.01 5.24
N ARG A 226 -7.86 14.47 6.47
CA ARG A 226 -6.98 13.76 7.41
C ARG A 226 -7.67 12.66 8.22
N ASP A 227 -8.86 12.23 7.83
CA ASP A 227 -9.69 11.23 8.53
C ASP A 227 -9.87 11.56 10.02
N ASN A 228 -10.03 12.85 10.35
CA ASN A 228 -10.02 13.38 11.71
C ASN A 228 -8.77 12.97 12.54
N ASN A 229 -7.60 12.98 11.90
CA ASN A 229 -6.31 12.50 12.40
C ASN A 229 -6.26 10.99 12.68
N GLY A 230 -7.18 10.24 12.09
CA GLY A 230 -7.24 8.80 12.18
C GLY A 230 -7.92 8.25 13.43
N PRO A 231 -7.83 6.93 13.61
CA PRO A 231 -8.56 6.22 14.65
C PRO A 231 -7.98 6.38 16.05
N LEU A 232 -6.70 6.77 16.16
CA LEU A 232 -5.97 6.96 17.42
C LEU A 232 -5.14 8.24 17.32
N PRO A 233 -5.75 9.46 17.29
CA PRO A 233 -5.08 10.69 16.88
C PRO A 233 -3.73 11.00 17.54
N ALA A 234 -3.55 10.65 18.82
CA ALA A 234 -2.28 10.83 19.53
C ALA A 234 -1.10 10.05 18.90
N LEU A 235 -1.38 9.04 18.10
CA LEU A 235 -0.43 8.15 17.45
C LEU A 235 -0.54 8.10 15.93
N THR A 236 -1.74 8.30 15.39
CA THR A 236 -2.02 8.11 13.96
C THR A 236 -2.12 9.41 13.18
N ALA A 237 -2.08 10.58 13.83
CA ALA A 237 -2.17 11.86 13.12
C ALA A 237 -1.08 12.01 12.03
N SER A 238 0.12 11.50 12.29
CA SER A 238 1.23 11.49 11.34
C SER A 238 0.96 10.63 10.11
N VAL A 239 0.10 9.61 10.21
CA VAL A 239 -0.31 8.74 9.10
C VAL A 239 -1.12 9.48 8.05
N TYR A 240 -1.76 10.60 8.39
CA TYR A 240 -2.55 11.43 7.45
C TYR A 240 -1.95 12.82 7.25
N GLY A 241 -0.89 13.14 8.00
CA GLY A 241 -0.16 14.39 7.91
C GLY A 241 0.81 14.44 6.73
N ALA A 242 1.48 15.58 6.59
CA ALA A 242 2.49 15.78 5.58
C ALA A 242 3.78 15.02 5.93
N GLY A 243 4.51 14.66 4.88
CA GLY A 243 5.88 14.18 4.95
C GLY A 243 6.86 15.27 5.37
N THR A 244 8.13 15.03 5.09
CA THR A 244 9.25 15.93 5.44
C THR A 244 9.50 17.02 4.40
N THR A 245 8.94 16.88 3.19
CA THR A 245 9.08 17.87 2.11
C THR A 245 7.72 18.16 1.47
N THR A 246 7.64 19.25 0.69
CA THR A 246 6.41 19.65 -0.01
C THR A 246 5.96 18.68 -1.11
N ALA A 247 6.84 17.75 -1.52
CA ALA A 247 6.49 16.68 -2.47
C ALA A 247 5.60 15.59 -1.83
N TYR A 248 5.47 15.59 -0.51
CA TYR A 248 4.68 14.63 0.26
C TYR A 248 3.67 15.39 1.13
N PRO A 249 2.60 15.94 0.51
CA PRO A 249 1.64 16.74 1.23
C PRO A 249 0.79 15.85 2.17
N ALA A 250 -0.02 16.49 3.01
CA ALA A 250 -0.97 15.79 3.89
C ALA A 250 -2.22 15.39 3.09
N GLU A 251 -2.98 14.41 3.59
CA GLU A 251 -4.19 13.88 2.93
C GLU A 251 -5.32 14.92 2.73
N ASP A 252 -5.26 16.08 3.40
CA ASP A 252 -6.16 17.22 3.14
C ASP A 252 -5.69 18.12 1.98
N ASN A 253 -4.74 17.66 1.17
CA ASN A 253 -4.23 18.39 0.03
C ASN A 253 -5.23 18.50 -1.12
N THR A 254 -5.44 19.72 -1.58
CA THR A 254 -6.33 20.01 -2.72
C THR A 254 -5.56 20.43 -3.96
N VAL A 255 -4.22 20.44 -3.92
CA VAL A 255 -3.36 20.88 -5.02
C VAL A 255 -2.50 19.72 -5.53
N GLN A 256 -2.82 19.23 -6.72
CA GLN A 256 -2.08 18.14 -7.37
C GLN A 256 -1.18 18.71 -8.47
N VAL A 257 0.13 18.58 -8.36
CA VAL A 257 1.09 19.07 -9.38
C VAL A 257 0.86 20.56 -9.72
N GLY A 258 0.58 21.39 -8.70
CA GLY A 258 0.30 22.82 -8.85
C GLY A 258 -1.12 23.16 -9.33
N ILE A 259 -1.96 22.15 -9.60
CA ILE A 259 -3.36 22.31 -10.01
C ILE A 259 -4.28 22.22 -8.80
N ASN A 260 -5.08 23.25 -8.54
CA ASN A 260 -6.15 23.17 -7.55
C ASN A 260 -7.30 22.31 -8.08
N THR A 261 -7.50 21.15 -7.47
CA THR A 261 -8.51 20.16 -7.85
C THR A 261 -9.93 20.60 -7.53
N GLN A 262 -10.13 21.59 -6.65
CA GLN A 262 -11.46 22.15 -6.36
C GLN A 262 -11.98 23.04 -7.49
N SER A 263 -11.10 23.69 -8.25
CA SER A 263 -11.48 24.72 -9.22
C SER A 263 -11.03 24.45 -10.66
N ASN A 264 -10.21 23.43 -10.92
CA ASN A 264 -9.69 23.12 -12.26
C ASN A 264 -10.49 22.03 -13.02
N SER A 265 -11.81 21.98 -12.84
CA SER A 265 -12.69 21.05 -13.57
C SER A 265 -13.18 21.70 -14.87
N SER A 266 -12.38 21.65 -15.94
CA SER A 266 -12.77 22.20 -17.25
C SER A 266 -13.82 21.34 -17.99
N SER A 267 -14.10 20.11 -17.57
CA SER A 267 -15.32 19.35 -17.88
C SER A 267 -15.31 17.98 -17.17
N PRO A 268 -16.47 17.35 -16.87
CA PRO A 268 -17.81 17.69 -17.35
C PRO A 268 -18.55 18.63 -16.37
N GLY A 269 -18.60 19.92 -16.72
CA GLY A 269 -19.30 20.95 -15.95
C GLY A 269 -18.45 22.21 -15.76
N ALA A 270 -18.49 23.14 -16.73
CA ALA A 270 -17.88 24.45 -16.57
C ALA A 270 -18.44 25.13 -15.30
N GLY A 271 -17.57 25.42 -14.32
CA GLY A 271 -17.96 26.01 -13.03
C GLY A 271 -18.27 25.04 -11.90
N LEU A 272 -18.00 23.73 -12.06
CA LEU A 272 -18.04 22.80 -10.93
C LEU A 272 -16.94 23.16 -9.92
N VAL A 273 -17.35 23.59 -8.73
CA VAL A 273 -16.45 23.76 -7.58
C VAL A 273 -16.65 22.55 -6.67
N LEU A 274 -15.67 21.64 -6.64
CA LEU A 274 -15.71 20.52 -5.72
C LEU A 274 -15.50 21.03 -4.29
N THR A 275 -16.17 20.39 -3.32
CA THR A 275 -15.85 20.62 -1.90
C THR A 275 -14.45 20.09 -1.61
N SER A 276 -13.78 20.63 -0.59
CA SER A 276 -12.46 20.12 -0.17
C SER A 276 -12.49 18.64 0.16
N ILE A 277 -13.60 18.15 0.74
CA ILE A 277 -13.84 16.72 0.99
C ILE A 277 -13.84 15.93 -0.31
N ALA A 278 -14.68 16.30 -1.29
CA ALA A 278 -14.75 15.58 -2.55
C ALA A 278 -13.43 15.64 -3.35
N ALA A 279 -12.72 16.76 -3.27
CA ALA A 279 -11.43 16.97 -3.94
C ALA A 279 -10.32 16.08 -3.35
N THR A 280 -10.24 16.00 -2.02
CA THR A 280 -9.23 15.18 -1.31
C THR A 280 -9.52 13.68 -1.45
N GLU A 281 -10.78 13.26 -1.43
CA GLU A 281 -11.18 11.85 -1.58
C GLU A 281 -10.84 11.22 -2.96
N ALA A 282 -10.40 12.02 -3.93
CA ALA A 282 -9.98 11.54 -5.24
C ALA A 282 -8.51 11.07 -5.28
N PHE A 283 -7.71 11.39 -4.26
CA PHE A 283 -6.28 11.12 -4.23
C PHE A 283 -5.82 10.72 -2.83
N ASP A 284 -5.11 9.59 -2.69
CA ASP A 284 -4.31 9.32 -1.50
C ASP A 284 -2.94 9.99 -1.64
N GLU A 285 -2.39 10.60 -0.61
CA GLU A 285 -1.11 11.33 -0.69
C GLU A 285 0.09 10.46 -0.30
N PRO A 286 1.25 10.58 -0.98
CA PRO A 286 2.42 9.77 -0.63
C PRO A 286 3.05 10.20 0.71
N LEU A 287 3.78 9.28 1.34
CA LEU A 287 4.68 9.58 2.46
C LEU A 287 6.14 9.33 2.09
N ASP A 288 7.03 10.21 2.54
CA ASP A 288 8.47 10.01 2.37
C ASP A 288 9.02 8.97 3.35
N PRO A 289 10.13 8.30 3.01
CA PRO A 289 10.73 7.27 3.86
C PRO A 289 11.01 7.71 5.31
N ALA A 290 11.42 8.95 5.54
CA ALA A 290 11.72 9.40 6.91
C ALA A 290 10.46 9.52 7.76
N LYS A 291 9.34 9.99 7.17
CA LYS A 291 8.05 10.01 7.87
C LYS A 291 7.52 8.61 8.14
N VAL A 292 7.60 7.71 7.16
CA VAL A 292 7.19 6.30 7.30
C VAL A 292 7.96 5.64 8.45
N LYS A 293 9.28 5.78 8.47
CA LYS A 293 10.13 5.26 9.56
C LYS A 293 9.71 5.82 10.92
N ALA A 294 9.50 7.12 11.02
CA ALA A 294 9.09 7.77 12.27
C ALA A 294 7.72 7.25 12.79
N ILE A 295 6.77 6.95 11.89
CA ILE A 295 5.50 6.33 12.25
C ILE A 295 5.75 4.91 12.78
N ALA A 296 6.44 4.08 12.01
CA ALA A 296 6.67 2.67 12.31
C ALA A 296 7.51 2.45 13.57
N LEU A 297 8.44 3.36 13.89
CA LEU A 297 9.26 3.32 15.11
C LEU A 297 8.45 3.34 16.40
N ASN A 298 7.22 3.84 16.39
CA ASN A 298 6.33 3.75 17.55
C ASN A 298 6.03 2.30 17.95
N PHE A 299 6.15 1.36 17.02
CA PHE A 299 5.72 -0.03 17.17
C PHE A 299 6.87 -1.03 17.19
N VAL A 300 8.09 -0.54 17.40
CA VAL A 300 9.28 -1.38 17.57
C VAL A 300 9.52 -1.64 19.05
N ALA A 301 9.88 -2.87 19.39
CA ALA A 301 10.22 -3.25 20.76
C ALA A 301 11.40 -2.43 21.29
N SER A 302 11.41 -2.22 22.61
CA SER A 302 12.42 -1.40 23.29
C SER A 302 13.85 -1.82 22.91
N GLY A 303 14.70 -0.82 22.64
CA GLY A 303 16.10 -1.00 22.25
C GLY A 303 16.34 -1.27 20.77
N ASN A 304 15.30 -1.54 19.96
CA ASN A 304 15.38 -1.75 18.50
C ASN A 304 16.59 -2.63 18.08
N LEU A 305 16.73 -3.79 18.73
CA LEU A 305 17.91 -4.65 18.56
C LEU A 305 18.08 -5.20 17.13
N LYS A 306 17.05 -5.07 16.28
CA LYS A 306 17.05 -5.49 14.89
C LYS A 306 17.33 -4.34 13.91
N GLY A 307 17.50 -3.11 14.39
CA GLY A 307 17.76 -1.95 13.54
C GLY A 307 16.63 -1.67 12.55
N LEU A 308 15.38 -1.95 12.94
CA LEU A 308 14.21 -1.69 12.11
C LEU A 308 13.96 -0.18 11.99
N PHE A 309 13.63 0.27 10.79
CA PHE A 309 13.25 1.67 10.51
C PHE A 309 14.30 2.73 10.91
N VAL A 310 15.58 2.36 11.00
CA VAL A 310 16.71 3.29 11.23
C VAL A 310 17.20 3.86 9.90
#